data_AF-A0A3L7XQ50-F1
#
_entry.id   AF-A0A3L7XQ50-F1
#
_cell.length_a   1.000
_cell.length_b   1.000
_cell.length_c   1.000
_cell.angle_alpha   90.00
_cell.angle_beta   90.00
_cell.angle_gamma   90.00
#
_symmetry.space_group_name_H-M   'P 1'
#
loop_
_entity.id
_entity.type
_entity.pdbx_description
1 polymer ?
#
loop_
_entity_poly.entity_id
_entity_poly.type
_entity_poly.pdbx_seq_one_letter_code
_entity_poly.pdbx_strand_id
1 'polypeptide(L)' 'MRRTPVRTCVTCRKTEGKRALHRFVRTAAGIEFDPGGKKAGRGAY' A
#
# COMPACT_ATOMS: atom_id res chain seq x y z
N MET A 1 -2.52 11.61 -19.70
CA MET A 1 -1.56 11.01 -18.74
C MET A 1 -2.28 10.86 -17.40
N ARG A 2 -2.56 9.63 -16.93
CA ARG A 2 -3.33 9.45 -15.68
C ARG A 2 -2.41 9.69 -14.50
N ARG A 3 -2.75 10.62 -13.60
CA ARG A 3 -1.94 10.93 -12.42
C ARG A 3 -1.84 9.68 -11.54
N THR A 4 -0.62 9.22 -11.27
CA THR A 4 -0.38 8.13 -10.31
C THR A 4 -0.70 8.65 -8.91
N PRO A 5 -1.56 7.98 -8.13
CA PRO A 5 -1.79 8.36 -6.75
C PRO A 5 -0.50 8.27 -5.93
N VAL A 6 -0.22 9.31 -5.15
CA VAL A 6 0.90 9.34 -4.19
C VAL A 6 0.43 8.75 -2.86
N ARG A 7 1.33 8.07 -2.16
CA ARG A 7 1.15 7.47 -0.85
C ARG A 7 2.35 7.80 0.04
N THR A 8 2.17 7.63 1.34
CA THR A 8 3.22 7.88 2.33
C THR A 8 3.60 6.55 2.96
N CYS A 9 4.89 6.22 2.95
CA CYS A 9 5.41 5.06 3.65
C CYS A 9 5.16 5.21 5.15
N VAL A 10 4.58 4.20 5.79
CA VAL A 10 4.28 4.23 7.23
C VAL A 10 5.56 4.16 8.07
N THR A 11 6.64 3.57 7.54
CA THR A 11 7.91 3.40 8.25
C THR A 11 8.78 4.65 8.19
N CYS A 12 9.07 5.16 7.00
CA CYS A 12 10.03 6.26 6.81
C CYS A 12 9.40 7.60 6.46
N ARG A 13 8.06 7.65 6.34
CA ARG A 13 7.27 8.87 6.03
C ARG A 13 7.56 9.52 4.67
N LYS A 14 8.40 8.93 3.82
CA LYS A 14 8.61 9.37 2.43
C LYS A 14 7.33 9.20 1.62
N THR A 15 7.05 10.16 0.74
CA THR A 15 5.91 10.12 -0.17
C THR A 15 6.35 9.67 -1.53
N GLU A 16 5.71 8.64 -2.10
CA GLU A 16 6.08 8.13 -3.42
C GLU A 16 4.84 7.63 -4.19
N GLY A 17 4.99 7.38 -5.49
CA GLY A 17 3.89 6.83 -6.29
C GLY A 17 3.43 5.46 -5.77
N LYS A 18 2.12 5.17 -5.85
CA LYS A 18 1.52 3.90 -5.37
C LYS A 18 2.28 2.63 -5.81
N ARG A 19 2.85 2.64 -7.02
CA ARG A 19 3.58 1.49 -7.60
C ARG A 19 5.02 1.34 -7.11
N ALA A 20 5.56 2.34 -6.41
CA ALA A 20 6.91 2.33 -5.85
C ALA A 20 6.95 1.88 -4.38
N LEU A 21 5.79 1.64 -3.76
CA LEU A 21 5.68 1.21 -2.37
C LEU A 21 5.02 -0.17 -2.28
N HIS A 22 5.45 -0.96 -1.30
CA HIS A 22 4.82 -2.24 -0.99
C HIS A 22 3.55 -2.02 -0.19
N ARG A 23 2.41 -2.55 -0.66
CA ARG A 23 1.18 -2.54 0.12
C ARG A 23 1.09 -3.81 0.96
N PHE A 24 0.87 -3.65 2.26
CA PHE A 24 0.45 -4.71 3.16
C PHE A 24 -0.96 -4.47 3.66
N VAL A 25 -1.73 -5.54 3.85
CA VAL A 25 -3.13 -5.47 4.30
C VAL A 25 -3.29 -6.31 5.55
N ARG A 26 -3.89 -5.72 6.57
CA ARG A 26 -4.35 -6.45 7.75
C ARG A 26 -5.73 -7.04 7.47
N THR A 27 -5.80 -8.36 7.47
CA THR A 27 -7.01 -9.18 7.35
C THR A 27 -7.32 -9.86 8.70
N ALA A 28 -8.42 -10.60 8.79
CA ALA A 28 -8.73 -11.41 9.97
C ALA A 28 -7.72 -12.56 10.18
N ALA A 29 -7.07 -13.02 9.10
CA ALA A 29 -6.08 -14.10 9.14
C ALA A 29 -4.66 -13.62 9.48
N GLY A 30 -4.39 -12.31 9.35
CA GLY A 30 -3.07 -11.75 9.65
C GLY A 30 -2.70 -10.58 8.75
N ILE A 31 -1.40 -10.40 8.53
CA ILE A 31 -0.86 -9.38 7.63
C ILE A 31 -0.44 -10.06 6.32
N GLU A 32 -0.91 -9.52 5.21
CA GLU A 32 -0.63 -10.08 3.88
C GLU A 32 0.00 -9.05 2.96
N PHE A 33 0.96 -9.49 2.14
CA PHE A 33 1.47 -8.70 1.03
C PHE A 33 0.41 -8.60 -0.09
N ASP A 34 0.21 -7.40 -0.63
CA ASP A 34 -0.78 -7.10 -1.68
C ASP A 34 -0.19 -6.22 -2.81
N PRO A 35 0.65 -6.79 -3.69
CA PRO A 35 1.21 -6.05 -4.82
C PRO A 35 0.14 -5.54 -5.80
N GLY A 36 -1.03 -6.20 -5.85
CA GLY A 36 -2.14 -5.82 -6.73
C GLY A 36 -2.99 -4.65 -6.20
N GLY A 37 -2.95 -4.39 -4.89
CA GLY A 37 -3.75 -3.36 -4.24
C GLY A 37 -5.26 -3.62 -4.29
N LYS A 38 -5.66 -4.90 -4.35
CA LYS A 38 -7.06 -5.33 -4.48
C LYS A 38 -7.57 -6.09 -3.26
N LYS A 39 -6.69 -6.51 -2.33
CA LYS A 39 -7.10 -7.25 -1.14
C LYS A 39 -7.91 -6.36 -0.21
N ALA A 40 -9.01 -6.92 0.31
CA ALA A 40 -9.88 -6.29 1.29
C ALA A 40 -9.21 -6.23 2.67
N GLY A 41 -9.47 -5.16 3.42
CA GLY A 41 -8.90 -4.93 4.74
C GLY A 41 -8.18 -3.58 4.86
N ARG A 42 -7.56 -3.34 6.03
CA ARG A 42 -6.83 -2.09 6.30
C ARG A 42 -5.44 -2.16 5.67
N GLY A 43 -5.21 -1.32 4.65
CA GLY A 43 -3.94 -1.26 3.94
C GLY A 43 -2.96 -0.23 4.51
N ALA A 44 -1.67 -0.56 4.44
CA ALA A 44 -0.52 0.32 4.72
C ALA A 44 0.49 0.22 3.57
N TYR A 45 1.28 1.28 3.39
CA TYR A 45 2.32 1.42 2.35
C TYR A 45 3.67 1.72 2.99
#